data_AF-A0NQT7-F1
#
_entry.id   AF-A0NQT7-F1
#
_cell.length_a   1.000
_cell.length_b   1.000
_cell.length_c   1.000
_cell.angle_alpha   90.00
_cell.angle_beta   90.00
_cell.angle_gamma   90.00
#
_symmetry.space_group_name_H-M   'P 1'
#
loop_
_entity.id
_entity.type
_entity.pdbx_description
1 polymer ?
#
loop_
_entity_poly.entity_id
_entity_poly.type
_entity_poly.pdbx_seq_one_letter_code
_entity_poly.pdbx_strand_id
1 'polypeptide(L)' 'MGEALSVLRQIHEKLLLLTAAETLPLDHGERQTLSELQLHLAPDESWTEERLKKFPLADTSRQVSLFLTGLRRHFTAQD' A
#
# COMPACT_ATOMS: atom_id res chain seq x y z
N MET A 1 20.02 -1.47 -14.04
CA MET A 1 19.72 -0.27 -13.21
C MET A 1 18.24 0.17 -13.26
N GLY A 2 17.39 -0.31 -14.18
CA GLY A 2 15.98 0.12 -14.24
C GLY A 2 15.00 -0.59 -13.30
N GLU A 3 15.31 -1.81 -12.84
CA GLU A 3 14.37 -2.63 -12.08
C GLU A 3 14.12 -2.10 -10.65
N ALA A 4 15.17 -1.73 -9.91
CA ALA A 4 15.02 -1.20 -8.55
C ALA A 4 14.22 0.12 -8.52
N LEU A 5 14.48 1.02 -9.47
CA LEU A 5 13.70 2.26 -9.66
C LEU A 5 12.23 1.96 -10.02
N SER A 6 11.99 0.93 -10.84
CA SER A 6 10.63 0.51 -11.19
C SER A 6 9.89 -0.05 -9.98
N VAL A 7 10.56 -0.84 -9.13
CA VAL A 7 10.00 -1.32 -7.85
C VAL A 7 9.68 -0.14 -6.93
N LEU A 8 10.60 0.81 -6.78
CA LEU A 8 10.40 1.98 -5.93
C LEU A 8 9.21 2.84 -6.41
N ARG A 9 9.09 3.04 -7.73
CA ARG A 9 7.94 3.75 -8.31
C ARG A 9 6.62 3.04 -7.97
N GLN A 10 6.57 1.72 -8.14
CA GLN A 10 5.37 0.94 -7.80
C GLN A 10 5.03 0.97 -6.30
N ILE A 11 6.04 1.00 -5.43
CA ILE A 11 5.83 1.18 -3.98
C ILE A 11 5.20 2.56 -3.71
N HIS A 12 5.73 3.62 -4.33
CA HIS A 12 5.19 4.97 -4.20
C HIS A 12 3.76 5.09 -4.73
N GLU A 13 3.45 4.50 -5.88
CA GLU A 13 2.10 4.47 -6.44
C GLU A 13 1.10 3.81 -5.47
N LYS A 14 1.51 2.72 -4.80
CA LYS A 14 0.68 2.05 -3.79
C LYS A 14 0.51 2.90 -2.53
N LEU A 15 1.57 3.56 -2.06
CA LEU A 15 1.47 4.48 -0.93
C LEU A 15 0.49 5.62 -1.22
N LEU A 16 0.53 6.20 -2.42
CA LEU A 16 -0.42 7.23 -2.83
C LEU A 16 -1.86 6.73 -2.78
N LEU A 17 -2.12 5.50 -3.25
CA LEU A 17 -3.46 4.90 -3.16
C LEU A 17 -3.91 4.68 -1.70
N LEU A 18 -3.01 4.24 -0.83
CA LEU A 18 -3.30 4.05 0.60
C LEU A 18 -3.55 5.39 1.31
N THR A 19 -2.76 6.42 1.02
CA THR A 19 -2.99 7.77 1.56
C THR A 19 -4.32 8.35 1.06
N ALA A 20 -4.72 8.10 -0.19
CA ALA A 20 -6.04 8.49 -0.67
C ALA A 20 -7.16 7.74 0.09
N ALA A 21 -6.97 6.45 0.38
CA ALA A 21 -7.91 5.65 1.16
C ALA A 21 -8.06 6.12 2.62
N GLU A 22 -7.05 6.78 3.19
CA GLU A 22 -7.11 7.35 4.54
C GLU A 22 -8.20 8.43 4.69
N THR A 23 -8.59 9.07 3.58
CA THR A 23 -9.67 10.08 3.56
C THR A 23 -11.07 9.47 3.70
N LEU A 24 -11.20 8.15 3.58
CA LEU A 24 -12.47 7.45 3.72
C LEU A 24 -12.83 7.26 5.19
N PRO A 25 -14.13 7.06 5.52
CA PRO A 25 -14.59 6.74 6.87
C PRO A 25 -14.21 5.29 7.24
N LEU A 26 -12.92 5.04 7.42
CA LEU A 26 -12.37 3.74 7.78
C LEU A 26 -12.67 3.37 9.23
N ASP A 27 -13.06 2.12 9.45
CA ASP A 27 -13.19 1.53 10.78
C ASP A 27 -11.83 1.34 11.45
N HIS A 28 -11.80 1.13 12.77
CA HIS A 28 -10.55 0.96 13.52
C HIS A 28 -9.65 -0.15 12.97
N GLY A 29 -10.22 -1.30 12.61
CA GLY A 29 -9.47 -2.42 12.01
C GLY A 29 -8.92 -2.11 10.61
N GLU A 30 -9.65 -1.32 9.83
CA GLU A 30 -9.21 -0.90 8.50
C GLU A 30 -8.08 0.14 8.59
N ARG A 31 -8.18 1.08 9.54
CA ARG A 31 -7.10 2.03 9.83
C ARG A 31 -5.83 1.31 10.28
N GLN A 32 -5.95 0.31 11.15
CA GLN A 32 -4.81 -0.50 11.57
C GLN A 32 -4.17 -1.21 10.36
N THR A 33 -4.98 -1.85 9.53
CA THR A 33 -4.51 -2.54 8.31
C THR A 33 -3.83 -1.55 7.35
N LEU A 34 -4.39 -0.35 7.19
CA LEU A 34 -3.82 0.72 6.36
C LEU A 34 -2.45 1.14 6.88
N SER A 35 -2.32 1.39 8.19
CA SER A 35 -1.04 1.75 8.81
C SER A 35 -0.01 0.63 8.68
N GLU A 36 -0.40 -0.63 8.85
CA GLU A 36 0.48 -1.80 8.67
C GLU A 36 0.98 -1.88 7.22
N LEU A 37 0.10 -1.69 6.23
CA LEU A 37 0.47 -1.67 4.82
C LEU A 37 1.39 -0.48 4.48
N GLN A 38 1.14 0.70 5.04
CA GLN A 38 1.99 1.88 4.87
C GLN A 38 3.38 1.66 5.47
N LEU A 39 3.48 1.13 6.70
CA LEU A 39 4.76 0.80 7.33
C LEU A 39 5.53 -0.27 6.57
N HIS A 40 4.82 -1.21 5.94
CA HIS A 40 5.44 -2.24 5.11
C HIS A 40 6.01 -1.69 3.79
N LEU A 41 5.35 -0.70 3.19
CA LEU A 41 5.77 -0.05 1.93
C LEU A 41 6.78 1.10 2.16
N ALA A 42 6.69 1.78 3.29
CA ALA A 42 7.57 2.84 3.74
C ALA A 42 8.10 2.53 5.14
N PRO A 43 9.03 1.56 5.26
CA PRO A 43 9.71 1.32 6.53
C PRO A 43 10.53 2.55 6.94
N ASP A 44 10.80 2.66 8.24
CA ASP A 44 11.60 3.76 8.82
C ASP A 44 13.02 3.82 8.22
N GLU A 45 13.54 2.67 7.79
CA GLU A 45 14.84 2.57 7.13
C GLU A 45 14.73 2.73 5.61
N SER A 46 15.64 3.52 5.03
CA SER A 46 15.71 3.81 3.59
C SER A 46 15.75 2.56 2.70
N TRP A 47 15.07 2.66 1.55
CA TRP A 47 15.15 1.65 0.50
C TRP A 47 16.54 1.61 -0.14
N THR A 48 17.24 0.49 0.00
CA THR A 48 18.48 0.20 -0.74
C THR A 48 18.17 -0.67 -1.96
N GLU A 49 19.07 -0.68 -2.95
CA GLU A 49 18.90 -1.49 -4.15
C GLU A 49 18.73 -2.99 -3.83
N GLU A 50 19.48 -3.50 -2.85
CA GLU A 50 19.38 -4.90 -2.40
C GLU A 50 18.03 -5.21 -1.75
N ARG A 51 17.47 -4.27 -0.98
CA ARG A 51 16.15 -4.42 -0.37
C ARG A 51 15.06 -4.37 -1.43
N LEU A 52 15.15 -3.46 -2.39
CA LEU A 52 14.20 -3.36 -3.51
C LEU A 52 14.19 -4.65 -4.35
N LYS A 53 15.35 -5.26 -4.58
CA LYS A 53 15.46 -6.56 -5.28
C LYS A 53 14.82 -7.72 -4.53
N LYS A 54 14.82 -7.68 -3.19
CA LYS A 54 14.24 -8.72 -2.32
C LYS A 54 12.80 -8.42 -1.90
N PHE A 55 12.30 -7.22 -2.19
CA PHE A 55 10.97 -6.80 -1.77
C PHE A 55 9.90 -7.62 -2.51
N PRO A 56 8.95 -8.26 -1.79
CA PRO A 56 7.93 -9.12 -2.40
C PRO A 56 6.82 -8.28 -3.03
N LEU A 57 7.16 -7.49 -4.06
CA LEU A 57 6.26 -6.51 -4.67
C LEU A 57 4.94 -7.12 -5.17
N ALA A 58 4.98 -8.33 -5.73
CA ALA A 58 3.79 -9.01 -6.23
C ALA A 58 2.79 -9.34 -5.11
N ASP A 59 3.28 -9.89 -4.00
CA ASP A 59 2.45 -10.19 -2.82
C ASP A 59 1.93 -8.92 -2.16
N THR A 60 2.79 -7.92 -1.94
CA THR A 60 2.37 -6.64 -1.36
C THR A 60 1.35 -5.95 -2.27
N SER A 61 1.55 -6.01 -3.59
CA SER A 61 0.58 -5.49 -4.56
C SER A 61 -0.78 -6.14 -4.41
N ARG A 62 -0.81 -7.47 -4.27
CA ARG A 62 -2.04 -8.22 -4.07
C ARG A 62 -2.73 -7.84 -2.76
N GLN A 63 -1.97 -7.69 -1.67
CA GLN A 63 -2.52 -7.28 -0.37
C GLN A 63 -3.15 -5.88 -0.44
N VAL A 64 -2.47 -4.91 -1.05
CA VAL A 64 -3.01 -3.56 -1.26
C VAL A 64 -4.29 -3.60 -2.10
N SER A 65 -4.30 -4.34 -3.21
CA SER A 65 -5.51 -4.48 -4.04
C SER A 65 -6.67 -5.13 -3.30
N LEU A 66 -6.42 -6.16 -2.48
CA LEU A 66 -7.44 -6.80 -1.65
C LEU A 66 -8.01 -5.84 -0.62
N PHE A 67 -7.14 -5.08 0.05
CA PHE A 67 -7.54 -4.04 1.00
C PHE A 67 -8.43 -2.98 0.33
N LEU A 68 -7.97 -2.37 -0.77
CA LEU A 68 -8.74 -1.37 -1.53
C LEU A 68 -10.07 -1.91 -2.05
N THR A 69 -10.09 -3.16 -2.52
CA THR A 69 -11.34 -3.83 -2.95
C THR A 69 -12.28 -4.02 -1.76
N GLY A 70 -11.74 -4.34 -0.58
CA GLY A 70 -12.49 -4.37 0.67
C GLY A 70 -13.11 -3.02 1.02
N LEU A 71 -12.39 -1.92 0.81
CA LEU A 71 -12.88 -0.56 1.07
C LEU A 71 -13.99 -0.12 0.11
N ARG A 72 -14.13 -0.75 -1.05
CA ARG A 72 -15.20 -0.46 -2.01
C ARG A 72 -16.60 -0.57 -1.38
N ARG A 73 -16.76 -1.34 -0.30
CA ARG A 73 -18.00 -1.44 0.49
C ARG A 73 -18.48 -0.09 1.04
N HIS A 74 -17.55 0.82 1.36
CA HIS A 74 -17.84 2.16 1.87
C HIS A 74 -18.46 3.07 0.81
N PHE A 75 -18.11 2.87 -0.46
CA PHE A 75 -18.69 3.62 -1.57
C PHE A 75 -20.11 3.16 -1.94
N THR A 76 -20.46 1.91 -1.62
CA THR A 76 -21.82 1.38 -1.84
C THR A 76 -22.78 1.63 -0.68
N ALA A 77 -22.28 2.04 0.50
CA ALA A 77 -23.11 2.35 1.67
C ALA A 77 -23.54 3.83 1.75
N GLN A 78 -23.16 4.65 0.76
CA GLN A 78 -23.70 5.99 0.53
C GLN A 78 -24.73 5.95 -0.61
N ASP A 79 -25.92 5.40 -0.34
CA ASP A 79 -27.13 5.68 -1.11
C ASP A 79 -28.29 5.94 -0.13
#